data_AF-A0A2W1AEH5-F1
#
_entry.id   AF-A0A2W1AEH5-F1
#
_cell.length_a   1.000
_cell.length_b   1.000
_cell.length_c   1.000
_cell.angle_alpha   90.00
_cell.angle_beta   90.00
_cell.angle_gamma   90.00
#
_symmetry.space_group_name_H-M   'P 1'
#
loop_
_entity.id
_entity.type
_entity.pdbx_description
1 polymer ?
#
loop_
_entity_poly.entity_id
_entity_poly.type
_entity_poly.pdbx_seq_one_letter_code
_entity_poly.pdbx_strand_id
1 'polypeptide(L)'
;MRMIVKGLVEEGKSEDEIKAYFVGRYGPVILLEPATSGISLYAWIIPPVALGFAIIVVIVALGVMRRKQKSTGPDQPYNLRAEAISIEEKEKYFPVIDRISNE
;
A
#
# COMPACT_ATOMS: atom_id res chain seq x y z
N MET A 1 -20.28 -43.39 4.74
CA MET A 1 -20.16 -42.49 3.56
C MET A 1 -20.11 -43.26 2.24
N ARG A 2 -19.25 -44.28 2.07
CA ARG A 2 -19.14 -45.04 0.79
C ARG A 2 -20.44 -45.70 0.28
N MET A 3 -21.34 -46.16 1.16
CA MET A 3 -22.64 -46.71 0.75
C MET A 3 -23.57 -45.66 0.10
N ILE A 4 -23.56 -44.43 0.63
CA ILE A 4 -24.40 -43.34 0.11
C ILE A 4 -23.89 -42.91 -1.26
N VAL A 5 -22.56 -42.82 -1.43
CA VAL A 5 -21.94 -42.53 -2.74
C VAL A 5 -22.30 -43.59 -3.77
N LYS A 6 -22.24 -44.90 -3.40
CA LYS A 6 -22.64 -45.98 -4.31
C LYS A 6 -24.10 -45.86 -4.77
N GLY A 7 -25.03 -45.57 -3.85
CA GLY A 7 -26.43 -45.35 -4.21
C GLY A 7 -26.62 -44.18 -5.17
N LEU A 8 -25.93 -43.06 -4.96
CA LEU A 8 -26.02 -41.90 -5.86
C LEU A 8 -25.40 -42.18 -7.25
N VAL A 9 -24.33 -42.97 -7.31
CA VAL A 9 -23.73 -43.41 -8.60
C VAL A 9 -24.67 -44.37 -9.34
N GLU A 10 -25.34 -45.28 -8.62
CA GLU A 10 -26.36 -46.17 -9.20
C GLU A 10 -27.59 -45.41 -9.69
N GLU A 11 -27.94 -44.28 -9.05
CA GLU A 11 -28.95 -43.32 -9.51
C GLU A 11 -28.51 -42.50 -10.74
N GLY A 12 -27.27 -42.68 -11.21
CA GLY A 12 -26.74 -41.98 -12.39
C GLY A 12 -26.32 -40.54 -12.13
N LYS A 13 -26.15 -40.13 -10.86
CA LYS A 13 -25.67 -38.79 -10.50
C LYS A 13 -24.22 -38.61 -10.94
N SER A 14 -23.92 -37.41 -11.44
CA SER A 14 -22.56 -37.02 -11.77
C SER A 14 -21.70 -36.79 -10.51
N GLU A 15 -20.37 -36.87 -10.64
CA GLU A 15 -19.45 -36.63 -9.51
C GLU A 15 -19.69 -35.26 -8.86
N ASP A 16 -19.98 -34.23 -9.66
CA ASP A 16 -20.24 -32.87 -9.18
C ASP A 16 -21.53 -32.77 -8.36
N GLU A 17 -22.58 -33.48 -8.76
CA GLU A 17 -23.82 -33.56 -7.98
C GLU A 17 -23.64 -34.31 -6.67
N ILE A 18 -22.83 -35.38 -6.66
CA ILE A 18 -22.52 -36.13 -5.44
C ILE A 18 -21.75 -35.22 -4.48
N LYS A 19 -20.72 -34.51 -4.96
CA LYS A 19 -19.97 -33.53 -4.16
C LYS A 19 -20.91 -32.45 -3.61
N ALA A 20 -21.78 -31.89 -4.45
CA ALA A 20 -22.76 -30.87 -4.03
C ALA A 20 -23.73 -31.38 -2.94
N TYR A 21 -24.19 -32.64 -3.05
CA TYR A 21 -25.04 -33.28 -2.03
C TYR A 21 -24.34 -33.36 -0.67
N PHE A 22 -23.06 -33.75 -0.65
CA PHE A 22 -22.29 -33.83 0.58
C PHE A 22 -21.95 -32.44 1.16
N VAL A 23 -21.65 -31.45 0.31
CA VAL A 23 -21.45 -30.05 0.74
C VAL A 23 -22.72 -29.49 1.38
N GLY A 24 -23.89 -29.70 0.77
CA GLY A 24 -25.16 -29.21 1.28
C GLY A 24 -25.58 -29.85 2.61
N ARG A 25 -25.18 -31.12 2.85
CA ARG A 25 -25.57 -31.89 4.04
C ARG A 25 -24.58 -31.80 5.19
N TYR A 26 -23.28 -31.74 4.91
CA TYR A 26 -22.21 -31.85 5.90
C TYR A 26 -21.26 -30.64 5.93
N GLY A 27 -21.47 -29.66 5.05
CA GLY A 27 -20.64 -28.47 4.93
C GLY A 27 -19.36 -28.72 4.10
N PRO A 28 -18.68 -27.65 3.69
CA PRO A 28 -17.54 -27.72 2.76
C PRO A 28 -16.28 -28.38 3.35
N VAL A 29 -16.19 -28.53 4.68
CA VAL A 29 -15.04 -29.13 5.38
C VAL A 29 -14.82 -30.61 5.01
N ILE A 30 -15.85 -31.29 4.50
CA ILE A 30 -15.79 -32.72 4.14
C ILE A 30 -14.89 -33.01 2.93
N LEU A 31 -14.67 -32.05 2.02
CA LEU A 31 -13.91 -32.32 0.79
C LEU A 31 -12.39 -32.33 0.99
N LEU A 32 -11.86 -31.80 2.10
CA LEU A 32 -10.42 -31.60 2.35
C LEU A 32 -9.66 -30.82 1.25
N GLU A 33 -10.33 -30.45 0.16
CA GLU A 33 -9.83 -29.54 -0.86
C GLU A 33 -10.06 -28.11 -0.38
N PRO A 34 -9.06 -27.22 -0.48
CA PRO A 34 -9.28 -25.80 -0.23
C PRO A 34 -10.35 -25.34 -1.21
N ALA A 35 -11.51 -24.95 -0.67
CA ALA A 35 -12.66 -24.58 -1.49
C ALA A 35 -12.29 -23.41 -2.41
N THR A 36 -12.12 -23.72 -3.70
CA THR A 36 -11.87 -22.75 -4.77
C THR A 36 -13.16 -22.12 -5.28
N SER A 37 -14.30 -22.45 -4.67
CA SER A 37 -15.63 -21.98 -5.05
C SER A 37 -16.39 -21.36 -3.88
N GLY A 38 -17.34 -20.48 -4.19
CA GLY A 38 -18.17 -19.79 -3.19
C GLY A 38 -17.41 -18.79 -2.33
N ILE A 39 -17.79 -18.67 -1.05
CA ILE A 39 -17.25 -17.68 -0.10
C ILE A 39 -15.76 -17.91 0.17
N SER A 40 -15.26 -19.14 0.04
CA SER A 40 -13.84 -19.45 0.24
C SER A 40 -12.91 -18.80 -0.79
N LEU A 41 -13.45 -18.34 -1.93
CA LEU A 41 -12.70 -17.57 -2.91
C LEU A 41 -12.19 -16.23 -2.33
N TYR A 42 -12.91 -15.63 -1.38
CA TYR A 42 -12.47 -14.39 -0.73
C TYR A 42 -11.13 -14.57 0.01
N ALA A 43 -10.83 -15.76 0.53
CA ALA A 43 -9.53 -16.03 1.17
C ALA A 43 -8.36 -15.88 0.19
N TRP A 44 -8.60 -16.11 -1.11
CA TRP A 44 -7.61 -15.97 -2.17
C TRP A 44 -7.60 -14.57 -2.79
N ILE A 45 -8.75 -13.90 -2.86
CA ILE A 45 -8.89 -12.56 -3.48
C ILE A 45 -8.47 -11.44 -2.51
N ILE A 46 -8.80 -11.56 -1.21
CA ILE A 46 -8.55 -10.50 -0.23
C ILE A 46 -7.05 -10.15 -0.15
N PRO A 47 -6.10 -11.10 -0.03
CA PRO A 47 -4.69 -10.75 0.08
C PRO A 47 -4.12 -9.93 -1.09
N PRO A 48 -4.26 -10.33 -2.37
CA PRO A 48 -3.75 -9.54 -3.50
C PRO A 48 -4.50 -8.21 -3.66
N VAL A 49 -5.81 -8.17 -3.41
CA VAL A 49 -6.60 -6.93 -3.51
C VAL A 49 -6.19 -5.93 -2.43
N ALA A 50 -6.04 -6.38 -1.18
CA ALA A 50 -5.60 -5.54 -0.07
C ALA A 50 -4.19 -4.98 -0.32
N LEU A 51 -3.28 -5.81 -0.85
CA LEU A 51 -1.94 -5.37 -1.23
C LEU A 51 -1.98 -4.33 -2.36
N GLY A 52 -2.75 -4.59 -3.43
CA GLY A 52 -2.92 -3.65 -4.53
C GLY A 52 -3.50 -2.31 -4.06
N PHE A 53 -4.51 -2.35 -3.19
CA PHE A 53 -5.11 -1.16 -2.60
C PHE A 53 -4.09 -0.36 -1.77
N ALA A 54 -3.30 -1.03 -0.92
CA ALA A 54 -2.27 -0.38 -0.12
C ALA A 54 -1.21 0.33 -1.00
N ILE A 55 -0.77 -0.32 -2.09
CA ILE A 55 0.18 0.27 -3.04
C ILE A 55 -0.40 1.54 -3.68
N ILE A 56 -1.66 1.49 -4.13
CA ILE A 56 -2.34 2.65 -4.74
C ILE A 56 -2.38 3.82 -3.74
N VAL A 57 -2.76 3.56 -2.48
CA VAL A 57 -2.81 4.58 -1.43
C VAL A 57 -1.43 5.24 -1.25
N VAL A 58 -0.36 4.45 -1.19
CA VAL A 58 1.02 4.98 -1.05
C VAL A 58 1.41 5.84 -2.24
N ILE A 59 1.16 5.39 -3.48
CA ILE A 59 1.47 6.15 -4.70
C ILE A 59 0.72 7.48 -4.72
N VAL A 60 -0.57 7.47 -4.39
CA VAL A 60 -1.41 8.68 -4.33
C VAL A 60 -0.89 9.63 -3.25
N ALA A 61 -0.60 9.14 -2.04
CA ALA A 61 -0.07 9.95 -0.95
C ALA A 61 1.25 10.63 -1.34
N LEU A 62 2.20 9.90 -1.91
CA LEU A 62 3.47 10.43 -2.39
C LEU A 62 3.28 11.47 -3.51
N GLY A 63 2.36 11.23 -4.43
CA GLY A 63 2.01 12.17 -5.50
C GLY A 63 1.46 13.49 -4.96
N VAL A 64 0.58 13.43 -3.96
CA VAL A 64 0.02 14.61 -3.29
C VAL A 64 1.11 15.39 -2.54
N MET A 65 1.99 14.69 -1.81
CA MET A 65 3.10 15.33 -1.09
C MET A 65 4.09 16.03 -2.03
N ARG A 66 4.43 15.40 -3.17
CA ARG A 66 5.29 16.00 -4.19
C ARG A 66 4.70 17.25 -4.83
N ARG A 67 3.37 17.29 -5.02
CA ARG A 67 2.68 18.48 -5.53
C ARG A 67 2.73 19.64 -4.54
N LYS A 68 2.66 19.37 -3.24
CA LYS A 68 2.85 20.40 -2.20
C LYS A 68 4.27 20.97 -2.21
N GLN A 69 5.30 20.13 -2.37
CA GLN A 69 6.69 20.62 -2.47
C GLN A 69 6.93 21.45 -3.73
N LYS A 70 6.24 21.22 -4.85
CA LYS A 70 6.43 22.07 -6.06
C LYS A 70 5.88 23.49 -5.90
N SER A 71 5.12 23.77 -4.84
CA SER A 71 4.65 25.11 -4.47
C SER A 71 5.62 25.82 -3.52
N THR A 72 6.59 25.09 -2.96
CA THR A 72 7.76 25.62 -2.28
C THR A 72 8.91 25.45 -3.26
N GLY A 73 9.14 26.44 -4.11
CA GLY A 73 10.37 26.53 -4.90
C GLY A 73 11.60 26.38 -3.97
N PRO A 74 12.83 26.27 -4.48
CA PRO A 74 13.98 26.31 -3.60
C PRO A 74 13.97 27.65 -2.87
N ASP A 75 13.43 27.66 -1.66
CA ASP A 75 13.70 28.69 -0.67
C ASP A 75 15.18 28.50 -0.40
N GLN A 76 16.03 29.13 -1.22
CA GLN A 76 17.43 29.27 -0.88
C GLN A 76 17.43 29.94 0.49
N PRO A 77 17.85 29.25 1.57
CA PRO A 77 17.87 29.87 2.89
C PRO A 77 19.01 30.91 2.98
N TYR A 78 19.76 31.08 1.89
CA TYR A 78 20.80 32.09 1.73
C TYR A 78 20.59 32.83 0.41
N ASN A 79 19.73 33.85 0.44
CA ASN A 79 19.75 34.92 -0.55
C ASN A 79 21.00 35.80 -0.34
N LEU A 80 22.20 35.24 -0.56
CA LEU A 80 23.50 35.94 -0.47
C LEU A 80 23.57 37.19 -1.38
N ARG A 81 22.62 37.34 -2.30
CA ARG A 81 22.57 38.40 -3.31
C ARG A 81 21.47 39.43 -3.07
N ALA A 82 20.42 39.11 -2.29
CA ALA A 82 19.33 40.04 -2.00
C ALA A 82 19.58 40.85 -0.72
N GLU A 83 20.47 40.35 0.14
CA GLU A 83 20.90 40.99 1.38
C GLU A 83 22.34 41.47 1.24
N ALA A 84 22.60 42.26 0.18
CA ALA A 84 23.81 43.05 0.14
C ALA A 84 23.70 44.08 1.27
N ILE A 85 24.31 43.75 2.41
CA ILE A 85 24.50 44.58 3.60
C ILE A 85 24.66 46.04 3.17
N SER A 86 23.81 46.93 3.71
CA SER A 86 23.91 48.35 3.42
C SER A 86 25.30 48.85 3.81
N ILE A 87 25.82 49.87 3.13
CA ILE A 87 27.17 50.40 3.40
C ILE A 87 27.33 50.75 4.90
N GLU A 88 26.26 51.17 5.55
CA GLU A 88 26.19 51.48 6.98
C GLU A 88 26.38 50.26 7.89
N GLU A 89 25.75 49.13 7.56
CA GLU A 89 25.92 47.88 8.30
C GLU A 89 27.30 47.26 8.05
N LYS A 90 27.85 47.44 6.84
CA LYS A 90 29.19 46.99 6.49
C LYS A 90 30.23 47.65 7.41
N GLU A 91 30.15 48.97 7.56
CA GLU A 91 31.03 49.74 8.46
C GLU A 91 30.89 49.32 9.94
N LYS A 92 29.73 48.84 10.36
CA LYS A 92 29.50 48.44 11.76
C LYS A 92 30.10 47.07 12.09
N TYR A 93 30.01 46.10 11.19
CA TYR A 93 30.37 44.71 11.48
C TYR A 93 31.76 44.30 10.96
N PHE A 94 32.20 44.87 9.83
CA PHE A 94 33.51 44.53 9.25
C PHE A 94 34.72 44.87 10.15
N PRO A 95 34.78 45.98 10.90
CA PRO A 95 35.94 46.26 11.76
C PRO A 95 36.06 45.29 12.96
N VAL A 96 34.97 44.62 13.35
CA VAL A 96 35.00 43.57 14.39
C VAL A 96 35.62 42.30 13.84
N ILE A 97 35.28 41.94 12.60
CA ILE A 97 35.78 40.74 11.93
C ILE A 97 37.29 40.88 11.62
N ASP A 98 37.71 42.04 11.11
CA ASP A 98 39.12 42.30 10.83
C ASP A 98 39.98 42.25 12.10
N ARG A 99 39.45 42.69 13.25
CA ARG A 99 40.16 42.61 14.53
C ARG A 99 40.38 41.16 14.97
N ILE A 100 39.37 40.30 14.80
CA ILE A 100 39.47 38.87 15.15
C ILE A 100 40.36 38.11 14.18
N SER A 101 40.38 38.48 12.90
CA SER A 101 41.20 37.82 11.89
C SER A 101 42.69 38.16 11.98
N ASN A 102 43.03 39.26 12.64
CA ASN A 102 44.39 39.80 12.70
C ASN A 102 45.04 39.68 14.09
N GLU A 103 44.40 38.93 15.00
CA GLU A 103 44.99 38.34 16.22
C GLU A 103 45.38 36.88 15.97
#